data_AF-A0A366MEL9-F1
#
_entry.id   AF-A0A366MEL9-F1
#
_cell.length_a   1.000
_cell.length_b   1.000
_cell.length_c   1.000
_cell.angle_alpha   90.00
_cell.angle_beta   90.00
_cell.angle_gamma   90.00
#
_symmetry.space_group_name_H-M   'P 1'
#
loop_
_entity.id
_entity.type
_entity.pdbx_description
1 polymer ?
#
loop_
_entity_poly.entity_id
_entity_poly.type
_entity_poly.pdbx_seq_one_letter_code
_entity_poly.pdbx_strand_id
1 'polypeptide(L)'
;MKICPRCGSRNIDWIIPQNWSIWEYKDFDYTEPIIKGDEKLAKEIKEEKNLIEKRIKKHKLEKEDEIEEDREDEEIERRLDELDL
;
A
#
# COMPACT_ATOMS: atom_id res chain seq x y z
N MET A 1 21.45 -2.90 13.07
CA MET A 1 20.11 -3.09 13.68
C MET A 1 19.29 -4.04 12.81
N LYS A 2 18.26 -4.67 13.37
CA LYS A 2 17.28 -5.47 12.61
C LYS A 2 16.14 -4.54 12.20
N ILE A 3 15.76 -4.60 10.93
CA ILE A 3 14.77 -3.69 10.33
C ILE A 3 13.74 -4.55 9.58
N CYS A 4 12.46 -4.23 9.78
CA CYS A 4 11.38 -4.85 9.04
C CYS A 4 11.39 -4.33 7.60
N PRO A 5 11.56 -5.18 6.58
CA PRO A 5 11.58 -4.74 5.18
C PRO A 5 10.25 -4.10 4.74
N ARG A 6 9.14 -4.45 5.40
CA ARG A 6 7.81 -3.99 5.03
C ARG A 6 7.46 -2.60 5.54
N CYS A 7 7.96 -2.23 6.72
CA CYS A 7 7.56 -0.97 7.38
C CYS A 7 8.73 -0.11 7.87
N GLY A 8 9.98 -0.59 7.75
CA GLY A 8 11.17 0.13 8.22
C GLY A 8 11.30 0.19 9.74
N SER A 9 10.43 -0.49 10.48
CA SER A 9 10.44 -0.44 11.95
C SER A 9 11.42 -1.43 12.56
N ARG A 10 11.72 -1.18 13.84
CA ARG A 10 12.69 -1.87 14.67
C ARG A 10 12.01 -2.79 15.70
N ASN A 11 10.68 -2.75 15.79
CA ASN A 11 9.88 -3.51 16.76
C ASN A 11 9.70 -4.97 16.34
N ILE A 12 10.81 -5.72 16.32
CA ILE A 12 10.87 -7.09 15.83
C ILE A 12 11.26 -7.99 17.00
N ASP A 13 10.41 -8.99 17.28
CA ASP A 13 10.69 -10.00 18.29
C ASP A 13 10.99 -11.36 17.65
N TRP A 14 11.81 -12.14 18.35
CA TRP A 14 12.09 -13.52 18.00
C TRP A 14 11.17 -14.43 18.79
N ILE A 15 10.30 -15.16 18.10
CA ILE A 15 9.19 -15.87 18.75
C ILE A 15 9.30 -17.38 18.62
N ILE A 16 10.03 -17.91 17.64
CA ILE A 16 10.12 -19.36 17.40
C ILE A 16 11.55 -19.87 17.66
N PRO A 17 11.82 -20.48 18.83
CA PRO A 17 13.15 -20.97 19.23
C PRO A 17 13.79 -21.96 18.25
N GLN A 18 12.95 -22.72 17.55
CA GLN A 18 13.36 -23.78 16.61
C GLN A 18 13.76 -23.25 15.23
N ASN A 19 13.42 -21.99 14.90
CA ASN A 19 13.72 -21.39 13.60
C ASN A 19 14.46 -20.05 13.80
N TRP A 20 15.79 -20.09 13.70
CA TRP A 20 16.66 -18.91 13.88
C TRP A 20 16.56 -17.84 12.78
N SER A 21 15.83 -18.15 11.70
CA SER A 21 15.67 -17.27 10.53
C SER A 21 14.30 -16.59 10.45
N ILE A 22 13.37 -16.90 11.37
CA ILE A 22 12.02 -16.36 11.36
C ILE A 22 11.85 -15.33 12.48
N TRP A 23 11.37 -14.15 12.12
CA TRP A 23 11.15 -13.02 13.00
C TRP A 23 9.71 -12.56 12.86
N GLU A 24 9.05 -12.26 13.97
CA GLU A 24 7.68 -11.74 13.95
C GLU A 24 7.70 -10.27 14.32
N TYR A 25 6.99 -9.49 13.52
CA TYR A 25 6.81 -8.07 13.76
C TYR A 25 5.60 -7.84 14.68
N LYS A 26 5.70 -6.97 15.68
CA LYS A 26 4.63 -6.81 16.68
C LYS A 26 3.41 -6.01 16.21
N ASP A 27 3.56 -5.09 15.25
CA ASP A 27 2.43 -4.26 14.80
C ASP A 27 1.75 -4.81 13.53
N PHE A 28 2.24 -5.92 12.98
CA PHE A 28 1.65 -6.61 11.83
C PHE A 28 1.94 -8.10 11.96
N ASP A 29 0.96 -8.96 11.67
CA ASP A 29 1.14 -10.42 11.53
C ASP A 29 2.06 -10.74 10.33
N TYR A 30 3.34 -10.45 10.47
CA TYR A 30 4.34 -10.52 9.41
C TYR A 30 5.54 -11.31 9.90
N THR A 31 5.78 -12.43 9.23
CA THR A 31 6.70 -13.50 9.65
C THR A 31 7.66 -13.80 8.50
N GLU A 32 8.64 -12.93 8.28
CA GLU A 32 9.55 -13.01 7.12
C GLU A 32 11.01 -12.63 7.48
N PRO A 33 11.97 -12.88 6.57
CA PRO A 33 13.37 -12.51 6.78
C PRO A 33 13.56 -11.02 7.04
N ILE A 34 14.38 -10.72 8.04
CA ILE A 34 14.71 -9.35 8.44
C ILE A 34 15.93 -8.83 7.70
N ILE A 35 15.99 -7.51 7.53
CA ILE A 35 17.16 -6.85 6.98
C ILE A 35 18.04 -6.37 8.15
N LYS A 36 19.35 -6.56 8.03
CA LYS A 36 20.32 -5.86 8.89
C LYS A 36 20.69 -4.53 8.24
N GLY A 37 20.45 -3.43 8.93
CA GLY A 37 20.79 -2.09 8.44
C GLY A 37 20.94 -1.05 9.54
N ASP A 38 21.01 0.21 9.13
CA ASP A 38 21.18 1.39 9.98
C ASP A 38 19.88 2.23 10.08
N GLU A 39 19.93 3.30 10.86
CA GLU A 39 18.79 4.20 11.03
C GLU A 39 18.40 4.92 9.73
N LYS A 40 19.36 5.19 8.84
CA LYS A 40 19.10 5.81 7.54
C LYS A 40 18.25 4.89 6.67
N LEU A 41 18.65 3.62 6.54
CA LEU A 41 17.89 2.62 5.78
C LEU A 41 16.47 2.43 6.33
N ALA A 42 16.31 2.43 7.66
CA ALA A 42 14.99 2.34 8.29
C ALA A 42 14.07 3.51 7.91
N LYS A 43 14.61 4.73 7.82
CA LYS A 43 13.85 5.92 7.39
C LYS A 43 13.49 5.87 5.91
N GLU A 44 14.45 5.50 5.06
CA GLU A 44 14.23 5.37 3.61
C GLU A 44 13.11 4.37 3.30
N ILE A 45 13.10 3.19 3.94
CA ILE A 45 12.04 2.18 3.77
C ILE A 45 10.67 2.75 4.17
N LYS A 46 10.61 3.52 5.27
CA LYS A 46 9.36 4.12 5.75
C LYS A 46 8.86 5.23 4.81
N GLU A 47 9.76 6.05 4.29
CA GLU A 47 9.43 7.12 3.34
C GLU A 47 8.93 6.54 2.01
N GLU A 48 9.62 5.54 1.47
CA GLU A 48 9.23 4.88 0.22
C GLU A 48 7.84 4.25 0.34
N LYS A 49 7.55 3.57 1.45
CA LYS A 49 6.22 3.01 1.73
C LYS A 49 5.13 4.09 1.66
N ASN A 50 5.35 5.23 2.31
CA ASN A 50 4.39 6.33 2.32
C ASN A 50 4.18 6.93 0.91
N LEU A 51 5.24 6.99 0.10
CA LEU A 51 5.14 7.47 -1.30
C LEU A 51 4.34 6.50 -2.16
N ILE A 52 4.58 5.19 -2.02
CA ILE A 52 3.83 4.15 -2.72
C ILE A 52 2.35 4.21 -2.33
N GLU A 53 2.03 4.31 -1.04
CA GLU A 53 0.63 4.42 -0.56
C GLU A 53 -0.08 5.66 -1.14
N LYS A 54 0.61 6.81 -1.20
CA LYS A 54 0.07 8.03 -1.83
C LYS A 54 -0.18 7.84 -3.32
N ARG A 55 0.75 7.21 -4.05
CA ARG A 55 0.58 6.91 -5.49
C ARG A 55 -0.60 5.97 -5.74
N ILE A 56 -0.73 4.91 -4.95
CA ILE A 56 -1.86 3.98 -5.04
C ILE A 56 -3.18 4.71 -4.78
N LYS A 57 -3.23 5.57 -3.76
CA LYS A 57 -4.44 6.34 -3.44
C LYS A 57 -4.81 7.30 -4.56
N LYS A 58 -3.83 8.02 -5.12
CA LYS A 58 -4.04 8.91 -6.28
C LYS A 58 -4.59 8.13 -7.48
N HIS A 59 -3.99 7.00 -7.80
CA HIS A 59 -4.41 6.21 -8.95
C HIS A 59 -5.80 5.58 -8.76
N LYS A 60 -6.18 5.22 -7.53
CA LYS A 60 -7.55 4.80 -7.22
C LYS A 60 -8.55 5.93 -7.42
N LEU A 61 -8.22 7.13 -6.95
CA LEU A 61 -9.06 8.32 -7.13
C LEU A 61 -9.27 8.64 -8.61
N GLU A 62 -8.19 8.67 -9.40
CA GLU A 62 -8.25 8.93 -10.85
C GLU A 62 -9.13 7.92 -11.58
N LYS A 63 -9.09 6.65 -11.17
CA LYS A 63 -9.99 5.63 -11.73
C LYS A 63 -11.44 5.80 -11.30
N GLU A 64 -11.68 6.25 -10.07
CA GLU A 64 -13.03 6.54 -9.58
C GLU A 64 -13.64 7.71 -10.35
N ASP A 65 -12.86 8.76 -10.59
CA ASP A 65 -13.25 9.93 -11.39
C ASP A 65 -13.55 9.52 -12.86
N GLU A 66 -12.70 8.70 -13.49
CA GLU A 66 -12.90 8.18 -14.85
C GLU A 66 -14.21 7.36 -14.96
N ILE A 67 -14.49 6.48 -13.98
CA ILE A 67 -15.72 5.68 -13.94
C ILE A 67 -16.97 6.57 -13.70
N GLU A 68 -16.82 7.71 -13.02
CA GLU A 68 -17.91 8.66 -12.82
C GLU A 68 -18.21 9.42 -14.13
N GLU A 69 -17.17 9.91 -14.83
CA GLU A 69 -17.29 10.57 -16.13
C GLU A 69 -17.95 9.65 -17.17
N ASP A 70 -17.47 8.39 -17.30
CA ASP A 70 -18.06 7.40 -18.22
C ASP A 70 -19.57 7.19 -17.96
N ARG A 71 -19.99 7.19 -16.68
CA ARG A 71 -21.41 7.03 -16.31
C ARG A 71 -22.25 8.25 -16.61
N GLU A 72 -21.68 9.45 -16.47
CA GLU A 72 -22.35 10.70 -16.84
C GLU A 72 -22.56 10.76 -18.35
N ASP A 73 -21.55 10.39 -19.13
CA ASP A 73 -21.61 10.33 -20.59
C ASP A 73 -22.69 9.34 -21.06
N GLU A 74 -22.72 8.12 -20.51
CA GLU A 74 -23.76 7.12 -20.81
C GLU A 74 -25.18 7.62 -20.48
N GLU A 75 -25.35 8.37 -19.39
CA GLU A 75 -26.66 8.91 -18.99
C GLU A 75 -27.10 10.07 -19.91
N ILE A 76 -26.17 10.91 -20.35
CA ILE A 76 -26.43 11.97 -21.33
C ILE A 76 -26.86 11.35 -22.66
N GLU A 77 -26.15 10.33 -23.13
CA GLU A 77 -26.52 9.58 -24.34
C GLU A 77 -27.93 9.00 -24.24
N ARG A 78 -28.27 8.35 -23.11
CA ARG A 78 -29.62 7.81 -22.89
C ARG A 78 -30.71 8.89 -22.92
N ARG A 79 -30.44 10.06 -22.33
CA ARG A 79 -31.40 11.19 -22.34
C ARG A 79 -31.55 11.82 -23.72
N LEU A 80 -30.49 11.83 -24.53
CA LEU A 80 -30.55 12.29 -25.92
C LEU A 80 -31.44 11.36 -26.77
N ASP A 81 -31.32 10.04 -26.57
CA ASP A 81 -32.20 9.06 -27.23
C ASP A 81 -33.68 9.20 -26.81
N GLU A 82 -33.96 9.58 -25.56
CA GLU A 82 -35.33 9.82 -25.06
C GLU A 82 -35.95 11.14 -25.57
N LEU A 83 -35.12 12.14 -25.89
CA LEU A 83 -35.55 13.44 -26.41
C LEU A 83 -35.71 13.46 -27.92
N ASP A 84 -35.50 12.32 -28.58
CA ASP A 84 -35.73 12.16 -30.01
C ASP A 84 -37.24 12.38 -30.33
N LEU A 85 -37.47 13.44 -31.11
CA LEU A 85 -38.70 13.87 -31.77
C LEU A 85 -38.66 13.31 -33.20
#